data_AF-A0A517XU76-F1
#
_entry.id   AF-A0A517XU76-F1
#
_cell.length_a   1.000
_cell.length_b   1.000
_cell.length_c   1.000
_cell.angle_alpha   90.00
_cell.angle_beta   90.00
_cell.angle_gamma   90.00
#
_symmetry.space_group_name_H-M   'P 1'
#
loop_
_entity.id
_entity.type
_entity.pdbx_description
1 polymer ?
#
loop_
_entity_poly.entity_id
_entity_poly.type
_entity_poly.pdbx_seq_one_letter_code
_entity_poly.pdbx_strand_id
1 'polypeptide(L)'
;MAEPLHDDDLPAPTRSRRSTALALLNADPPPPPDGAVLHPPTGPDPSARKWFLAQLLDEARLAFQMYFDSRYRVSRVFQFTLPAVLALFALNYFFFAVWFSFPIVSPLLERVGCVVLGVFLYRLLVRELARYRDVLDYLARYAR
;
A
#
# COMPACT_ATOMS: atom_id res chain seq x y z
N MET A 1 -59.22 11.93 52.37
CA MET A 1 -59.65 11.49 51.03
C MET A 1 -58.94 12.37 50.04
N ALA A 2 -57.89 11.83 49.42
CA ALA A 2 -57.06 12.52 48.43
C ALA A 2 -57.07 11.64 47.18
N GLU A 3 -57.55 12.18 46.06
CA GLU A 3 -57.52 11.54 44.75
C GLU A 3 -56.07 11.43 44.26
N PRO A 4 -55.62 10.25 43.80
CA PRO A 4 -54.34 10.11 43.13
C PRO A 4 -54.42 10.64 41.68
N LEU A 5 -53.48 11.52 41.36
CA LEU A 5 -53.28 12.19 40.07
C LEU A 5 -53.22 11.18 38.90
N HIS A 6 -53.97 11.47 37.84
CA HIS A 6 -54.08 10.71 36.60
C HIS A 6 -52.83 10.94 35.74
N ASP A 7 -52.10 9.86 35.45
CA ASP A 7 -50.79 9.84 34.77
C ASP A 7 -50.93 9.80 33.22
N ASP A 8 -51.90 10.55 32.67
CA ASP A 8 -52.33 10.44 31.26
C ASP A 8 -51.84 11.55 30.31
N ASP A 9 -50.88 12.39 30.72
CA ASP A 9 -50.33 13.47 29.88
C ASP A 9 -48.84 13.27 29.54
N LEU A 10 -48.51 12.18 28.84
CA LEU A 10 -47.23 12.04 28.14
C LEU A 10 -47.44 12.12 26.62
N PRO A 11 -46.91 13.14 25.92
CA PRO A 11 -46.99 13.22 24.47
C PRO A 11 -46.22 12.07 23.83
N ALA A 12 -46.91 11.29 23.00
CA ALA A 12 -46.34 10.18 22.24
C ALA A 12 -45.12 10.64 21.42
N PRO A 13 -44.01 9.86 21.39
CA PRO A 13 -42.93 10.13 20.46
C PRO A 13 -43.43 9.93 19.03
N THR A 14 -43.56 11.04 18.32
CA THR A 14 -43.79 11.08 16.88
C THR A 14 -42.67 10.28 16.20
N ARG A 15 -43.01 9.10 15.69
CA ARG A 15 -42.14 8.24 14.87
C ARG A 15 -41.93 8.91 13.51
N SER A 16 -41.11 9.96 13.52
CA SER A 16 -40.70 10.72 12.35
C SER A 16 -39.78 9.87 11.47
N ARG A 17 -40.29 9.55 10.27
CA ARG A 17 -39.55 9.43 9.00
C ARG A 17 -38.09 8.94 9.07
N ARG A 18 -37.88 7.62 8.95
CA ARG A 18 -36.66 7.07 8.32
C ARG A 18 -36.98 5.78 7.55
N SER A 19 -37.71 5.91 6.44
CA SER A 19 -38.02 4.76 5.56
C SER A 19 -38.01 5.13 4.08
N THR A 20 -36.96 5.81 3.60
CA THR A 20 -36.72 6.01 2.15
C THR A 20 -35.28 5.75 1.72
N ALA A 21 -34.29 5.78 2.63
CA ALA A 21 -32.90 5.50 2.28
C ALA A 21 -32.61 4.01 2.03
N LEU A 22 -33.38 3.09 2.63
CA LEU A 22 -33.14 1.65 2.53
C LEU A 22 -33.83 0.98 1.33
N ALA A 23 -34.74 1.69 0.66
CA ALA A 23 -35.46 1.18 -0.52
C ALA A 23 -34.68 1.37 -1.84
N LEU A 24 -33.62 2.19 -1.84
CA LEU A 24 -32.72 2.38 -2.99
C LEU A 24 -31.57 1.34 -3.04
N LEU A 25 -31.50 0.42 -2.07
CA LEU A 25 -30.44 -0.58 -1.93
C LEU A 25 -30.66 -1.86 -2.75
N ASN A 26 -31.75 -1.96 -3.54
CA ASN A 26 -32.14 -3.19 -4.25
C ASN A 26 -32.17 -3.06 -5.78
N ALA A 27 -31.47 -2.08 -6.35
CA ALA A 27 -31.17 -2.11 -7.77
C ALA A 27 -29.85 -2.87 -7.96
N ASP A 28 -29.89 -4.04 -8.61
CA ASP A 28 -28.67 -4.71 -9.07
C ASP A 28 -27.82 -3.69 -9.84
N PRO A 29 -26.54 -3.46 -9.45
CA PRO A 29 -25.70 -2.53 -10.16
C PRO A 29 -25.49 -3.03 -11.58
N PRO A 30 -25.48 -2.13 -12.59
CA PRO A 30 -25.16 -2.52 -13.96
C PRO A 30 -23.78 -3.22 -13.97
N PRO A 31 -23.59 -4.23 -14.82
CA PRO A 31 -22.32 -4.92 -14.92
C PRO A 31 -21.21 -3.89 -15.17
N PRO A 32 -20.08 -3.97 -14.44
CA PRO A 32 -18.99 -3.04 -14.63
C PRO A 32 -18.54 -3.06 -16.11
N PRO A 33 -18.24 -1.90 -16.71
CA PRO A 33 -17.84 -1.83 -18.10
C PRO A 33 -16.62 -2.73 -18.36
N ASP A 34 -16.64 -3.45 -19.49
CA ASP A 34 -15.56 -4.36 -19.89
C ASP A 34 -14.22 -3.61 -19.84
N GLY A 35 -13.32 -4.04 -18.95
CA GLY A 35 -12.02 -3.40 -18.69
C GLY A 35 -11.89 -2.67 -17.35
N ALA A 36 -12.96 -2.51 -16.58
CA ALA A 36 -12.89 -1.96 -15.21
C ALA A 36 -12.28 -2.96 -14.19
N VAL A 37 -12.32 -4.25 -14.51
CA VAL A 37 -11.64 -5.30 -13.75
C VAL A 37 -10.23 -5.45 -14.31
N LEU A 38 -9.26 -4.81 -13.66
CA LEU A 38 -7.85 -5.10 -13.87
C LEU A 38 -7.61 -6.56 -13.43
N HIS A 39 -7.68 -7.50 -14.37
CA HIS A 39 -7.19 -8.84 -14.12
C HIS A 39 -5.70 -8.72 -13.77
N PRO A 40 -5.21 -9.33 -12.68
CA PRO A 40 -3.79 -9.43 -12.45
C PRO A 40 -3.18 -10.09 -13.69
N PRO A 41 -2.07 -9.57 -14.24
CA PRO A 41 -1.46 -10.13 -15.44
C PRO A 41 -1.27 -11.63 -15.21
N THR A 42 -1.89 -12.43 -16.09
CA THR A 42 -1.72 -13.88 -16.14
C THR A 42 -0.22 -14.17 -16.16
N GLY A 43 0.22 -15.11 -15.31
CA GLY A 43 1.61 -15.35 -14.98
C GLY A 43 2.54 -15.49 -16.20
N PRO A 44 3.87 -15.35 -15.99
CA PRO A 44 4.83 -15.11 -17.05
C PRO A 44 4.77 -16.19 -18.14
N ASP A 45 4.50 -15.75 -19.36
CA ASP A 45 4.52 -16.55 -20.58
C ASP A 45 5.93 -17.16 -20.74
N PRO A 46 6.11 -18.49 -20.86
CA PRO A 46 7.44 -19.12 -20.88
C PRO A 46 8.33 -18.67 -22.06
N SER A 47 7.76 -18.01 -23.07
CA SER A 47 8.44 -17.35 -24.18
C SER A 47 9.18 -16.05 -23.78
N ALA A 48 8.82 -15.44 -22.64
CA ALA A 48 9.36 -14.17 -22.14
C ALA A 48 10.82 -14.25 -21.61
N ARG A 49 11.37 -15.46 -21.43
CA ARG A 49 12.71 -15.67 -20.86
C ARG A 49 13.85 -15.00 -21.65
N LYS A 50 13.68 -14.73 -22.95
CA LYS A 50 14.72 -14.11 -23.79
C LYS A 50 14.90 -12.60 -23.53
N TRP A 51 13.96 -11.96 -22.83
CA TRP A 51 13.95 -10.51 -22.61
C TRP A 51 13.78 -10.14 -21.13
N PHE A 52 14.23 -11.02 -20.21
CA PHE A 52 14.11 -10.82 -18.77
C PHE A 52 14.61 -9.43 -18.29
N LEU A 53 15.74 -8.94 -18.84
CA LEU A 53 16.27 -7.62 -18.48
C LEU A 53 15.38 -6.47 -18.96
N ALA A 54 14.79 -6.58 -20.16
CA ALA A 54 13.88 -5.55 -20.67
C ALA A 54 12.57 -5.54 -19.87
N GLN A 55 12.04 -6.73 -19.56
CA GLN A 55 10.89 -6.86 -18.67
C GLN A 55 11.19 -6.28 -17.28
N LEU A 56 12.35 -6.59 -16.70
CA LEU A 56 12.76 -6.05 -15.40
C LEU A 56 12.90 -4.52 -15.45
N LEU A 57 13.43 -3.98 -16.56
CA LEU A 57 13.56 -2.54 -16.75
C LEU A 57 12.20 -1.85 -16.90
N ASP A 58 11.27 -2.47 -17.63
CA ASP A 58 9.89 -1.96 -17.78
C ASP A 58 9.15 -2.00 -16.43
N GLU A 59 9.29 -3.09 -15.67
CA GLU A 59 8.75 -3.20 -14.31
C GLU A 59 9.39 -2.17 -13.37
N ALA A 60 10.71 -1.95 -13.45
CA ALA A 60 11.41 -0.95 -12.64
C ALA A 60 11.00 0.48 -13.03
N ARG A 61 10.81 0.75 -14.32
CA ARG A 61 10.34 2.04 -14.83
C ARG A 61 8.91 2.31 -14.38
N LEU A 62 8.04 1.31 -14.43
CA LEU A 62 6.67 1.38 -13.93
C LEU A 62 6.68 1.66 -12.43
N ALA A 63 7.46 0.90 -11.65
CA ALA A 63 7.59 1.10 -10.20
C ALA A 63 8.11 2.51 -9.87
N PHE A 64 9.08 3.02 -10.65
CA PHE A 64 9.58 4.39 -10.51
C PHE A 64 8.50 5.43 -10.79
N GLN A 65 7.75 5.29 -11.89
CA GLN A 65 6.64 6.20 -12.20
C GLN A 65 5.58 6.18 -11.09
N MET A 66 5.25 5.00 -10.57
CA MET A 66 4.31 4.86 -9.45
C MET A 66 4.83 5.48 -8.15
N TYR A 67 6.14 5.42 -7.90
CA TYR A 67 6.75 6.03 -6.72
C TYR A 67 6.65 7.57 -6.74
N PHE A 68 6.80 8.19 -7.91
CA PHE A 68 6.71 9.64 -8.09
C PHE A 68 5.29 10.15 -8.38
N ASP A 69 4.33 9.27 -8.66
CA ASP A 69 2.94 9.68 -8.85
C ASP A 69 2.30 10.06 -7.51
N SER A 70 1.93 11.34 -7.38
CA SER A 70 1.21 11.90 -6.23
C SER A 70 -0.11 11.19 -5.91
N ARG A 71 -0.72 10.50 -6.89
CA ARG A 71 -1.96 9.73 -6.70
C ARG A 71 -1.71 8.44 -5.95
N TYR A 72 -0.52 7.86 -6.11
CA TYR A 72 -0.08 6.72 -5.32
C TYR A 72 0.31 7.24 -3.93
N ARG A 73 -0.57 7.10 -2.94
CA ARG A 73 -0.34 7.57 -1.56
C ARG A 73 0.65 6.67 -0.79
N VAL A 74 1.87 6.60 -1.30
CA VAL A 74 3.03 6.04 -0.63
C VAL A 74 3.16 6.70 0.74
N SER A 75 3.55 5.94 1.76
CA SER A 75 3.76 6.49 3.09
C SER A 75 4.87 7.54 3.00
N ARG A 76 4.66 8.75 3.54
CA ARG A 76 5.72 9.77 3.58
C ARG A 76 7.00 9.22 4.21
N VAL A 77 6.87 8.33 5.19
CA VAL A 77 8.00 7.63 5.81
C VAL A 77 8.75 6.79 4.77
N PHE A 78 8.05 6.02 3.95
CA PHE A 78 8.67 5.22 2.89
C PHE A 78 9.34 6.10 1.83
N GLN A 79 8.73 7.24 1.47
CA GLN A 79 9.29 8.19 0.51
C GLN A 79 10.65 8.78 0.93
N PHE A 80 10.88 8.94 2.24
CA PHE A 80 12.18 9.39 2.74
C PHE A 80 13.12 8.22 3.06
N THR A 81 12.58 7.10 3.56
CA THR A 81 13.38 5.97 4.01
C THR A 81 13.98 5.21 2.84
N LEU A 82 13.24 5.03 1.74
CA LEU A 82 13.75 4.34 0.56
C LEU A 82 15.01 5.02 -0.03
N PRO A 83 15.01 6.32 -0.37
CA PRO A 83 16.21 6.99 -0.87
C PRO A 83 17.30 7.09 0.19
N ALA A 84 16.95 7.23 1.48
CA ALA A 84 17.94 7.23 2.55
C ALA A 84 18.70 5.89 2.65
N VAL A 85 17.99 4.76 2.53
CA VAL A 85 18.62 3.43 2.53
C VAL A 85 19.52 3.25 1.30
N LEU A 86 19.06 3.68 0.12
CA LEU A 86 19.88 3.65 -1.10
C LEU A 86 21.12 4.54 -0.98
N ALA A 87 20.99 5.73 -0.38
CA ALA A 87 22.12 6.61 -0.08
C ALA A 87 23.08 5.95 0.92
N LEU A 88 22.58 5.26 1.93
CA LEU A 88 23.41 4.48 2.86
C LEU A 88 24.17 3.36 2.15
N PHE A 89 23.58 2.69 1.16
CA PHE A 89 24.31 1.71 0.34
C PHE A 89 25.50 2.36 -0.40
N ALA A 90 25.27 3.50 -1.05
CA ALA A 90 26.32 4.24 -1.74
C ALA A 90 27.41 4.74 -0.77
N LEU A 91 27.00 5.27 0.38
CA LEU A 91 27.90 5.75 1.42
C LEU A 91 28.70 4.61 2.04
N ASN A 92 28.09 3.44 2.28
CA ASN A 92 28.77 2.23 2.73
C ASN A 92 29.91 1.86 1.78
N TYR A 93 29.63 1.80 0.48
CA TYR A 93 30.66 1.55 -0.52
C TYR A 93 31.77 2.61 -0.48
N PHE A 94 31.42 3.90 -0.49
CA PHE A 94 32.40 4.99 -0.45
C PHE A 94 33.25 4.98 0.83
N PHE A 95 32.63 4.67 1.97
CA PHE A 95 33.30 4.61 3.26
C PHE A 95 34.37 3.52 3.31
N PHE A 96 34.04 2.32 2.85
CA PHE A 96 34.99 1.20 2.80
C PHE A 96 36.01 1.34 1.68
N ALA A 97 35.64 1.95 0.55
CA ALA A 97 36.55 2.16 -0.58
C ALA A 97 37.58 3.28 -0.33
N VAL A 98 37.18 4.39 0.31
CA VAL A 98 38.00 5.61 0.42
C VAL A 98 38.62 5.77 1.81
N TRP A 99 37.86 5.56 2.89
CA TRP A 99 38.32 5.85 4.25
C TRP A 99 38.85 4.63 4.99
N PHE A 100 38.31 3.44 4.73
CA PHE A 100 38.65 2.23 5.47
C PHE A 100 39.24 1.12 4.58
N SER A 101 40.46 1.34 4.08
CA SER A 101 41.11 0.45 3.09
C SER A 101 41.99 -0.64 3.72
N PHE A 102 41.42 -1.43 4.65
CA PHE A 102 42.10 -2.63 5.16
C PHE A 102 41.81 -3.84 4.25
N PRO A 103 42.83 -4.53 3.69
CA PRO A 103 42.66 -5.45 2.55
C PRO A 103 41.76 -6.66 2.83
N ILE A 104 41.61 -7.07 4.09
CA ILE A 104 40.83 -8.27 4.48
C ILE A 104 39.56 -7.87 5.25
N VAL A 105 39.68 -6.93 6.19
CA VAL A 105 38.58 -6.56 7.09
C VAL A 105 37.55 -5.66 6.39
N SER A 106 38.02 -4.76 5.52
CA SER A 106 37.15 -3.85 4.78
C SER A 106 36.13 -4.58 3.90
N PRO A 107 36.53 -5.49 2.99
CA PRO A 107 35.55 -6.18 2.15
C PRO A 107 34.60 -7.06 2.97
N LEU A 108 35.02 -7.62 4.11
CA LEU A 108 34.12 -8.42 4.95
C LEU A 108 33.05 -7.54 5.60
N LEU A 109 33.44 -6.41 6.21
CA LEU A 109 32.51 -5.49 6.84
C LEU A 109 31.58 -4.82 5.82
N GLU A 110 32.08 -4.46 4.65
CA GLU A 110 31.27 -3.91 3.56
C GLU A 110 30.13 -4.88 3.18
N ARG A 111 30.45 -6.18 3.04
CA ARG A 111 29.46 -7.21 2.70
C ARG A 111 28.44 -7.40 3.82
N VAL A 112 28.88 -7.43 5.07
CA VAL A 112 27.97 -7.51 6.23
C VAL A 112 27.04 -6.30 6.26
N GLY A 113 27.57 -5.08 6.06
CA GLY A 113 26.78 -3.85 5.96
C GLY A 113 25.74 -3.91 4.84
N CYS A 114 26.14 -4.35 3.65
CA CYS A 114 25.23 -4.56 2.52
C CYS A 114 24.12 -5.58 2.82
N VAL A 115 24.44 -6.68 3.50
CA VAL A 115 23.43 -7.69 3.90
C VAL A 115 22.44 -7.09 4.89
N VAL A 116 22.91 -6.37 5.91
CA VAL A 116 22.05 -5.73 6.92
C VAL A 116 21.13 -4.70 6.26
N LEU A 117 21.69 -3.82 5.42
CA LEU A 117 20.91 -2.84 4.66
C LEU A 117 19.91 -3.50 3.71
N GLY A 118 20.30 -4.62 3.08
CA GLY A 118 19.44 -5.39 2.20
C GLY A 118 18.25 -6.01 2.93
N VAL A 119 18.48 -6.61 4.09
CA VAL A 119 17.41 -7.14 4.96
C VAL A 119 16.49 -6.01 5.43
N PHE A 120 17.05 -4.86 5.80
CA PHE A 120 16.27 -3.68 6.19
C PHE A 120 15.39 -3.18 5.04
N LEU A 121 15.97 -3.01 3.84
CA LEU A 121 15.26 -2.62 2.63
C LEU A 121 14.13 -3.60 2.29
N TYR A 122 14.41 -4.91 2.37
CA TYR A 122 13.41 -5.95 2.16
C TYR A 122 12.24 -5.81 3.15
N ARG A 123 12.53 -5.65 4.45
CA ARG A 123 11.46 -5.46 5.46
C ARG A 123 10.66 -4.20 5.22
N LEU A 124 11.30 -3.11 4.80
CA LEU A 124 10.63 -1.87 4.43
C LEU A 124 9.64 -2.09 3.28
N LEU A 125 10.08 -2.80 2.23
CA LEU A 125 9.25 -3.14 1.07
C LEU A 125 8.06 -4.03 1.44
N VAL A 126 8.28 -5.09 2.24
CA VAL A 126 7.20 -5.98 2.70
C VAL A 126 6.16 -5.22 3.51
N ARG A 127 6.60 -4.30 4.37
CA ARG A 127 5.69 -3.46 5.17
C ARG A 127 4.83 -2.55 4.30
N GLU A 128 5.43 -1.90 3.30
CA GLU A 128 4.67 -1.01 2.42
C GLU A 128 3.74 -1.82 1.50
N LEU A 129 4.16 -3.01 1.05
CA LEU A 129 3.29 -3.92 0.30
C LEU A 129 2.06 -4.36 1.10
N ALA A 130 2.23 -4.70 2.37
CA ALA A 130 1.12 -5.03 3.26
C ALA A 130 0.15 -3.85 3.39
N ARG A 131 0.66 -2.63 3.57
CA ARG A 131 -0.13 -1.40 3.61
C ARG A 131 -0.91 -1.17 2.31
N TYR A 132 -0.29 -1.40 1.14
CA TYR A 132 -0.99 -1.31 -0.13
C TYR A 132 -2.12 -2.32 -0.25
N ARG A 133 -1.90 -3.55 0.19
CA ARG A 133 -2.94 -4.58 0.20
C ARG A 133 -4.13 -4.15 1.05
N ASP A 134 -3.88 -3.64 2.26
CA ASP A 134 -4.95 -3.18 3.16
C ASP A 134 -5.76 -2.02 2.54
N VAL A 135 -5.10 -1.08 1.85
CA VAL A 135 -5.76 0.02 1.14
C VAL A 135 -6.60 -0.49 -0.03
N LEU A 136 -6.08 -1.44 -0.81
CA LEU A 136 -6.83 -2.07 -1.91
C LEU A 136 -8.05 -2.82 -1.39
N ASP A 137 -7.89 -3.58 -0.30
CA ASP A 137 -8.99 -4.31 0.35
C ASP A 137 -10.05 -3.36 0.93
N TYR A 138 -9.65 -2.18 1.41
CA TYR A 138 -10.56 -1.14 1.84
C TYR A 138 -11.34 -0.55 0.65
N LEU A 139 -10.64 -0.18 -0.43
CA LEU A 139 -11.29 0.34 -1.63
C LEU A 139 -12.24 -0.69 -2.25
N ALA A 140 -11.85 -1.97 -2.33
CA ALA A 140 -12.72 -3.03 -2.82
C ALA A 140 -14.02 -3.19 -2.01
N ARG A 141 -13.97 -2.93 -0.69
CA ARG A 141 -15.13 -3.04 0.20
C ARG A 141 -16.01 -1.79 0.24
N TYR A 142 -15.42 -0.60 0.08
CA TYR A 142 -16.09 0.68 0.39
C TYR A 142 -16.09 1.69 -0.77
N ALA A 143 -15.46 1.42 -1.91
CA ALA A 143 -15.52 2.30 -3.09
C ALA A 143 -16.82 2.13 -3.92
N ARG A 144 -17.90 1.66 -3.28
CA ARG A 144 -19.28 1.63 -3.82
C ARG A 144 -20.04 2.85 -3.33
#